data_AF-A0A7L5A3J8-F1
#
_entry.id   AF-A0A7L5A3J8-F1
#
_cell.length_a   1.000
_cell.length_b   1.000
_cell.length_c   1.000
_cell.angle_alpha   90.00
_cell.angle_beta   90.00
_cell.angle_gamma   90.00
#
_symmetry.space_group_name_H-M   'P 1'
#
loop_
_entity.id
_entity.type
_entity.pdbx_description
1 polymer ?
#
loop_
_entity_poly.entity_id
_entity_poly.type
_entity_poly.pdbx_seq_one_letter_code
_entity_poly.pdbx_strand_id
1 'polypeptide(L)'
;MDDVTTRIIELIAKSKSIPVDSITPESTFDELQIDSLDKINLTFEVEDIFSIEIPDDSLNSLRTVADVVDGVNSLLAAKTQPQH
;
A
#
# COMPACT_ATOMS: atom_id res chain seq x y z
N MET A 1 7.99 -10.01 -9.30
CA MET A 1 6.86 -9.26 -8.73
C MET A 1 6.69 -9.78 -7.33
N ASP A 2 7.06 -8.97 -6.35
CA ASP A 2 6.90 -9.26 -4.93
C ASP A 2 5.40 -9.43 -4.64
N ASP A 3 5.04 -10.42 -3.80
CA ASP A 3 3.65 -10.70 -3.45
C ASP A 3 2.93 -9.45 -2.90
N VAL A 4 3.63 -8.64 -2.10
CA VAL A 4 3.11 -7.38 -1.55
C VAL A 4 2.76 -6.39 -2.66
N THR A 5 3.65 -6.19 -3.64
CA THR A 5 3.43 -5.28 -4.77
C THR A 5 2.18 -5.64 -5.54
N THR A 6 2.02 -6.92 -5.90
CA THR A 6 0.85 -7.40 -6.63
C THR A 6 -0.43 -7.17 -5.82
N ARG A 7 -0.44 -7.47 -4.52
CA ARG A 7 -1.61 -7.26 -3.66
C ARG A 7 -2.01 -5.79 -3.57
N ILE A 8 -1.04 -4.89 -3.37
CA ILE A 8 -1.30 -3.44 -3.30
C ILE A 8 -1.89 -2.95 -4.63
N ILE A 9 -1.29 -3.34 -5.76
CA ILE A 9 -1.77 -2.94 -7.09
C ILE A 9 -3.20 -3.45 -7.33
N GLU A 10 -3.49 -4.71 -7.00
CA GLU A 10 -4.84 -5.28 -7.13
C GLU A 10 -5.87 -4.54 -6.26
N LEU A 11 -5.52 -4.19 -5.02
CA LEU A 11 -6.37 -3.42 -4.12
C LEU A 11 -6.69 -2.04 -4.69
N ILE A 12 -5.67 -1.32 -5.15
CA ILE A 12 -5.85 0.00 -5.77
C ILE A 12 -6.69 -0.11 -7.04
N ALA A 13 -6.38 -1.06 -7.92
CA ALA A 13 -7.13 -1.31 -9.14
C ALA A 13 -8.61 -1.56 -8.88
N LYS A 14 -8.92 -2.40 -7.87
CA LYS A 14 -10.29 -2.70 -7.47
C LYS A 14 -10.98 -1.48 -6.85
N SER A 15 -10.30 -0.74 -5.98
CA SER A 15 -10.84 0.46 -5.33
C SER A 15 -11.15 1.57 -6.34
N LYS A 16 -10.28 1.76 -7.33
CA LYS A 16 -10.42 2.77 -8.39
C LYS A 16 -11.16 2.27 -9.62
N SER A 17 -11.49 0.99 -9.69
CA SER A 17 -12.14 0.36 -10.85
C SER A 17 -11.35 0.60 -12.14
N ILE A 18 -10.02 0.51 -12.05
CA ILE A 18 -9.06 0.66 -13.16
C ILE A 18 -8.29 -0.65 -13.36
N PRO A 19 -7.76 -0.93 -14.56
CA PRO A 19 -6.98 -2.14 -14.79
C PRO A 19 -5.63 -2.08 -14.07
N VAL A 20 -5.19 -3.21 -13.51
CA VAL A 20 -3.87 -3.36 -12.85
C VAL A 20 -2.71 -3.00 -13.78
N ASP A 21 -2.83 -3.27 -15.08
CA ASP A 21 -1.85 -2.88 -16.10
C ASP A 21 -1.68 -1.36 -16.26
N SER A 22 -2.67 -0.58 -15.83
CA SER A 22 -2.59 0.88 -15.85
C SER A 22 -1.92 1.46 -14.60
N ILE A 23 -1.58 0.63 -13.62
CA ILE A 23 -0.93 1.03 -12.38
C ILE A 23 0.52 0.60 -12.45
N THR A 24 1.42 1.56 -12.28
CA THR A 24 2.86 1.28 -12.19
C THR A 24 3.35 1.57 -10.77
N PRO A 25 4.47 0.95 -10.33
CA PRO A 25 5.09 1.29 -9.05
C PRO A 25 5.45 2.78 -8.95
N GLU A 26 5.78 3.41 -10.08
CA GLU A 26 6.14 4.82 -10.19
C GLU A 26 4.91 5.75 -10.20
N SER A 27 3.70 5.20 -10.40
CA SER A 27 2.47 5.98 -10.41
C SER A 27 2.24 6.61 -9.03
N THR A 28 1.96 7.91 -9.04
CA THR A 28 1.59 8.65 -7.84
C THR A 28 0.13 8.44 -7.50
N PHE A 29 -0.20 8.58 -6.22
CA PHE A 29 -1.57 8.56 -5.76
C PHE A 29 -2.43 9.66 -6.37
N ASP A 30 -1.87 10.84 -6.63
CA ASP A 30 -2.56 11.90 -7.36
C ASP A 30 -2.90 11.49 -8.80
N GLU A 31 -1.97 10.84 -9.52
CA GLU A 31 -2.23 10.34 -10.89
C GLU A 31 -3.30 9.25 -10.92
N LEU A 32 -3.33 8.40 -9.90
CA LEU A 32 -4.34 7.36 -9.71
C LEU A 32 -5.64 7.91 -9.10
N GLN A 33 -5.73 9.24 -8.91
CA GLN A 33 -6.84 9.95 -8.31
C GLN A 33 -7.24 9.39 -6.93
N ILE A 34 -6.28 8.91 -6.14
CA ILE A 34 -6.48 8.38 -4.79
C ILE A 34 -6.53 9.53 -3.79
N ASP A 35 -7.73 9.77 -3.26
CA ASP A 35 -7.96 10.77 -2.22
C ASP A 35 -7.62 10.21 -0.83
N SER A 36 -7.54 11.08 0.17
CA SER A 36 -7.21 10.67 1.55
C SER A 36 -8.15 9.58 2.10
N LEU A 37 -9.42 9.56 1.71
CA LEU A 37 -10.36 8.51 2.12
C LEU A 37 -10.01 7.15 1.50
N ASP A 38 -9.60 7.13 0.24
CA ASP A 38 -9.15 5.89 -0.40
C ASP A 38 -7.85 5.39 0.21
N LYS A 39 -6.92 6.28 0.58
CA LYS A 39 -5.69 5.90 1.29
C LYS A 39 -5.99 5.25 2.64
N ILE A 40 -6.95 5.80 3.38
CA ILE A 40 -7.40 5.24 4.67
C ILE A 40 -7.99 3.83 4.46
N ASN A 41 -8.91 3.67 3.50
CA ASN A 41 -9.50 2.36 3.19
C ASN A 41 -8.46 1.34 2.75
N LEU A 42 -7.55 1.74 1.85
CA LEU A 42 -6.45 0.89 1.38
C LEU A 42 -5.59 0.44 2.55
N THR A 43 -5.23 1.36 3.44
CA THR A 43 -4.40 1.08 4.62
C THR A 43 -5.09 0.07 5.52
N PHE A 44 -6.35 0.26 5.87
CA PHE A 44 -7.10 -0.71 6.68
C PHE A 44 -7.14 -2.11 6.06
N GLU A 45 -7.36 -2.20 4.74
CA GLU A 45 -7.42 -3.49 4.03
C GLU A 45 -6.04 -4.18 4.01
N VAL A 46 -4.96 -3.41 3.85
CA VAL A 46 -3.58 -3.90 3.94
C VAL A 46 -3.22 -4.34 5.36
N GLU A 47 -3.55 -3.54 6.37
CA GLU A 47 -3.35 -3.87 7.78
C GLU A 47 -4.01 -5.19 8.16
N ASP A 48 -5.24 -5.44 7.71
CA ASP A 48 -5.96 -6.70 7.96
C ASP A 48 -5.28 -7.89 7.26
N ILE A 49 -5.01 -7.76 5.95
CA ILE A 49 -4.41 -8.83 5.12
C ILE A 49 -3.03 -9.25 5.64
N PHE A 50 -2.20 -8.27 5.98
CA PHE A 50 -0.82 -8.50 6.41
C PHE A 50 -0.69 -8.55 7.93
N SER A 51 -1.78 -8.31 8.67
CA SER A 51 -1.81 -8.15 10.12
C SER A 51 -0.74 -7.17 10.63
N ILE A 52 -0.54 -6.06 9.94
CA ILE A 52 0.41 -5.00 10.32
C ILE A 52 -0.35 -3.76 10.80
N GLU A 53 0.38 -2.79 11.35
CA GLU A 53 -0.14 -1.47 11.69
C GLU A 53 0.70 -0.44 10.94
N ILE A 54 0.05 0.36 10.09
CA ILE A 54 0.68 1.41 9.29
C ILE A 54 0.46 2.73 10.01
N PRO A 55 1.53 3.37 10.53
CA PRO A 55 1.37 4.63 11.24
C PRO A 55 0.96 5.76 10.29
N ASP A 56 0.16 6.70 10.80
CA ASP A 56 -0.29 7.90 10.07
C ASP A 56 0.87 8.67 9.40
N ASP A 57 2.04 8.73 10.03
CA ASP A 57 3.21 9.42 9.49
C ASP A 57 3.74 8.76 8.21
N SER A 58 3.77 7.42 8.19
CA SER A 58 4.08 6.66 6.99
C SER A 58 3.03 6.94 5.92
N LEU A 59 1.74 6.83 6.27
CA LEU A 59 0.58 7.09 5.40
C LEU A 59 0.64 8.47 4.71
N ASN A 60 1.03 9.51 5.46
CA ASN A 60 1.20 10.87 4.94
C ASN A 60 2.45 11.03 4.06
N SER A 61 3.47 10.21 4.27
CA SER A 61 4.68 10.19 3.44
C SER A 61 4.51 9.39 2.13
N LEU A 62 3.48 8.54 2.02
CA LEU A 62 3.22 7.74 0.83
C LEU A 62 2.77 8.65 -0.34
N ARG A 63 3.58 8.68 -1.40
CA ARG A 63 3.29 9.45 -2.62
C ARG A 63 3.06 8.55 -3.82
N THR A 64 3.80 7.46 -3.90
CA THR A 64 3.75 6.49 -5.00
C THR A 64 3.32 5.11 -4.51
N VAL A 65 2.89 4.26 -5.45
CA VAL A 65 2.59 2.85 -5.15
C VAL A 65 3.83 2.14 -4.60
N ALA A 66 5.02 2.44 -5.14
CA ALA A 66 6.28 1.88 -4.65
C ALA A 66 6.56 2.24 -3.18
N ASP A 67 6.29 3.49 -2.75
CA ASP A 67 6.50 3.91 -1.36
C ASP A 67 5.65 3.06 -0.39
N VAL A 68 4.41 2.76 -0.78
CA VAL A 68 3.48 1.96 0.03
C VAL A 68 3.99 0.54 0.17
N VAL A 69 4.39 -0.05 -0.96
CA VAL A 69 4.93 -1.40 -1.01
C VAL A 69 6.18 -1.52 -0.15
N ASP A 70 7.08 -0.54 -0.22
CA ASP A 70 8.30 -0.51 0.57
C ASP A 70 8.00 -0.34 2.08
N GLY A 71 7.07 0.55 2.42
CA GLY A 71 6.61 0.74 3.80
C GLY A 71 6.00 -0.53 4.38
N VAL A 72 5.12 -1.21 3.64
CA VAL A 72 4.49 -2.46 4.04
C VAL A 72 5.53 -3.57 4.19
N ASN A 73 6.45 -3.72 3.24
CA ASN A 73 7.54 -4.70 3.33
C ASN A 73 8.43 -4.46 4.56
N SER A 74 8.76 -3.20 4.84
CA SER A 74 9.56 -2.83 6.01
C SER A 74 8.83 -3.18 7.31
N LEU A 75 7.54 -2.90 7.41
CA LEU A 75 6.72 -3.24 8.57
C LEU A 75 6.57 -4.76 8.75
N LEU A 76 6.37 -5.50 7.66
CA LEU A 76 6.33 -6.95 7.65
C LEU A 76 7.64 -7.54 8.15
N ALA A 77 8.78 -7.08 7.61
CA ALA A 77 10.10 -7.51 8.03
C ALA A 77 10.33 -7.26 9.53
N ALA A 78 9.96 -6.06 10.01
CA ALA A 78 10.04 -5.69 11.42
C ALA A 78 9.15 -6.55 12.32
N LYS A 79 7.95 -6.93 11.85
CA LYS A 79 7.01 -7.79 12.59
C LYS A 79 7.50 -9.25 12.70
N THR A 80 8.20 -9.76 11.69
CA THR A 80 8.81 -11.11 11.73
C THR A 80 10.05 -11.21 12.60
N GLN A 81 10.66 -10.09 13.02
CA GLN A 81 11.68 -10.14 14.06
C GLN A 81 10.99 -10.32 15.41
N PRO A 82 11.26 -11.41 16.15
CA PRO A 82 10.76 -11.55 17.51
C PRO A 82 11.38 -10.42 18.32
N GLN A 83 10.58 -9.42 18.69
CA GLN A 83 10.95 -8.52 19.75
C GLN A 83 11.11 -9.39 21.01
N HIS A 84 12.31 -9.33 21.56
CA HIS A 84 12.79 -10.15 22.67
C HIS A 84 11.88 -10.11 23.89
#